data_AF-A0A7K0LDV3-F1
#
_entry.id   AF-A0A7K0LDV3-F1
#
_cell.length_a   1.000
_cell.length_b   1.000
_cell.length_c   1.000
_cell.angle_alpha   90.00
_cell.angle_beta   90.00
_cell.angle_gamma   90.00
#
_symmetry.space_group_name_H-M   'P 1'
#
loop_
_entity.id
_entity.type
_entity.pdbx_description
1 polymer ?
#
loop_
_entity_poly.entity_id
_entity_poly.type
_entity_poly.pdbx_seq_one_letter_code
_entity_poly.pdbx_strand_id
1 'polypeptide(L)'
;GNALGALDYLAAVVGISAAVIELIADEQMRSFGRNKTPGAIMESGLWRFSRHPNYFGEILLWLSLFIFAIAVGIGFWWTCIGVLAMIAMFLGASIPMLDGRSEERRPAFADYRRRTSALIPLPPKK
;
A
#
# COMPACT_ATOMS: atom_id res chain seq x y z
N GLY A 1 15.73 10.44 -29.56
CA GLY A 1 15.05 9.87 -28.39
C GLY A 1 13.62 9.60 -28.77
N ASN A 2 13.07 8.45 -28.40
CA ASN A 2 11.67 8.15 -28.69
C ASN A 2 10.77 9.19 -27.99
N ALA A 3 9.70 9.60 -28.66
CA ALA A 3 8.67 10.44 -28.06
C ALA A 3 7.97 9.68 -26.93
N LEU A 4 7.52 10.42 -25.90
CA LEU A 4 6.74 9.83 -24.81
C LEU A 4 5.46 9.19 -25.35
N GLY A 5 5.23 7.93 -24.99
CA GLY A 5 4.06 7.16 -25.36
C GLY A 5 2.97 7.18 -24.28
N ALA A 6 1.80 6.64 -24.60
CA ALA A 6 0.69 6.52 -23.66
C ALA A 6 1.07 5.74 -22.39
N LEU A 7 1.97 4.75 -22.50
CA LEU A 7 2.46 3.96 -21.36
C LEU A 7 3.32 4.79 -20.41
N ASP A 8 4.12 5.75 -20.91
CA ASP A 8 4.92 6.63 -20.06
C ASP A 8 4.03 7.55 -19.21
N TYR A 9 2.98 8.10 -19.82
CA TYR A 9 1.98 8.89 -19.10
C TYR A 9 1.22 8.06 -18.08
N LEU A 10 0.80 6.84 -18.45
CA LEU A 10 0.12 5.94 -17.54
C LEU A 10 1.02 5.60 -16.34
N ALA A 11 2.27 5.22 -16.59
CA ALA A 11 3.24 4.93 -15.54
C ALA A 11 3.42 6.15 -14.62
N ALA A 12 3.66 7.34 -15.18
CA ALA A 12 3.83 8.56 -14.40
C ALA A 12 2.60 8.86 -13.50
N VAL A 13 1.38 8.72 -14.02
CA VAL A 13 0.16 8.91 -13.23
C VAL A 13 0.05 7.88 -12.10
N VAL A 14 0.33 6.61 -12.38
CA VAL A 14 0.32 5.54 -11.36
C VAL A 14 1.38 5.81 -10.30
N GLY A 15 2.61 6.16 -10.68
CA GLY A 15 3.72 6.43 -9.77
C GLY A 15 3.51 7.68 -8.90
N ILE A 16 2.98 8.77 -9.47
CA ILE A 16 2.63 9.98 -8.69
C ILE A 16 1.51 9.66 -7.70
N SER A 17 0.46 8.95 -8.14
CA SER A 17 -0.63 8.55 -7.27
C SER A 17 -0.15 7.64 -6.13
N ALA A 18 0.75 6.70 -6.43
CA ALA A 18 1.40 5.82 -5.47
C ALA A 18 2.12 6.61 -4.37
N ALA A 19 3.01 7.54 -4.78
CA ALA A 19 3.78 8.36 -3.86
C ALA A 19 2.89 9.27 -3.00
N VAL A 20 1.81 9.83 -3.58
CA VAL A 20 0.83 10.64 -2.84
C VAL A 20 0.09 9.80 -1.80
N ILE A 21 -0.38 8.60 -2.17
CA ILE A 21 -1.07 7.69 -1.24
C ILE A 21 -0.14 7.32 -0.08
N GLU A 22 1.09 6.93 -0.38
CA GLU A 22 2.09 6.55 0.61
C GLU A 22 2.42 7.72 1.56
N LEU A 23 2.69 8.90 1.00
CA LEU A 23 3.00 10.10 1.79
C LEU A 23 1.86 10.46 2.74
N ILE A 24 0.61 10.44 2.25
CA ILE A 24 -0.57 10.74 3.07
C ILE A 24 -0.77 9.66 4.14
N ALA A 25 -0.65 8.38 3.79
CA ALA A 25 -0.81 7.27 4.73
C ALA A 25 0.19 7.35 5.88
N ASP A 26 1.45 7.59 5.53
CA ASP A 26 2.53 7.72 6.50
C ASP A 26 2.37 8.96 7.38
N GLU A 27 1.99 10.11 6.80
CA GLU A 27 1.79 11.31 7.60
C GLU A 27 0.59 11.18 8.55
N GLN A 28 -0.48 10.53 8.11
CA GLN A 28 -1.61 10.18 8.97
C GLN A 28 -1.17 9.29 10.14
N MET A 29 -0.34 8.27 9.89
CA MET A 29 0.16 7.38 10.95
C MET A 29 1.16 8.09 11.87
N ARG A 30 2.03 8.95 11.33
CA ARG A 30 2.97 9.78 12.11
C ARG A 30 2.23 10.72 13.04
N SER A 31 1.25 11.45 12.51
CA SER A 31 0.40 12.36 13.28
C SER A 31 -0.40 11.62 14.37
N PHE A 32 -1.02 10.49 14.02
CA PHE A 32 -1.68 9.62 15.00
C PHE A 32 -0.71 9.14 16.09
N GLY A 33 0.50 8.72 15.71
CA GLY A 33 1.53 8.26 16.63
C GLY A 33 1.94 9.29 17.69
N ARG A 34 1.90 10.59 17.35
CA ARG A 34 2.23 11.69 18.27
C ARG A 34 1.15 11.95 19.32
N ASN A 35 -0.12 11.71 18.99
CA ASN A 35 -1.26 12.10 19.80
C ASN A 35 -2.07 10.91 20.37
N LYS A 36 -1.69 9.66 20.06
CA LYS A 36 -2.46 8.49 20.47
C LYS A 36 -2.35 8.20 21.97
N THR A 37 -3.45 7.74 22.54
CA THR A 37 -3.46 7.08 23.86
C THR A 37 -3.02 5.62 23.74
N PRO A 38 -2.52 4.99 24.83
CA PRO A 38 -2.24 3.56 24.85
C PRO A 38 -3.47 2.75 24.42
N GLY A 39 -3.26 1.80 23.51
CA GLY A 39 -4.34 0.95 22.99
C GLY A 39 -5.14 1.54 21.84
N ALA A 40 -5.01 2.84 21.52
CA ALA A 40 -5.73 3.44 20.40
C ALA A 40 -5.33 2.83 19.04
N ILE A 41 -6.27 2.76 18.10
CA ILE A 41 -6.09 2.21 16.75
C ILE A 41 -6.39 3.32 15.74
N MET A 42 -5.59 3.37 14.68
CA MET A 42 -5.78 4.35 13.62
C MET A 42 -6.88 3.88 12.66
N GLU A 43 -8.08 4.45 12.79
CA GLU A 43 -9.25 4.11 11.95
C GLU A 43 -9.73 5.30 11.10
N SER A 44 -8.88 6.31 10.89
CA SER A 44 -9.23 7.54 10.18
C SER A 44 -8.43 7.72 8.88
N GLY A 45 -8.91 8.59 7.99
CA GLY A 45 -8.25 8.84 6.71
C GLY A 45 -8.17 7.59 5.83
N LEU A 46 -7.00 7.33 5.24
CA LEU A 46 -6.77 6.15 4.40
C LEU A 46 -6.83 4.84 5.21
N TRP A 47 -6.47 4.92 6.49
CA TRP A 47 -6.47 3.77 7.40
C TRP A 47 -7.88 3.28 7.74
N ARG A 48 -8.93 4.05 7.42
CA ARG A 48 -10.32 3.57 7.50
C ARG A 48 -10.64 2.53 6.42
N PHE A 49 -9.97 2.60 5.27
CA PHE A 49 -10.29 1.80 4.09
C PHE A 49 -9.33 0.62 3.90
N SER A 50 -8.11 0.75 4.41
CA SER A 50 -7.09 -0.30 4.38
C SER A 50 -6.29 -0.26 5.66
N ARG A 51 -5.86 -1.44 6.13
CA ARG A 51 -4.99 -1.57 7.31
C ARG A 51 -3.53 -1.27 7.00
N HIS A 52 -3.14 -1.29 5.73
CA HIS A 52 -1.80 -0.98 5.26
C HIS A 52 -1.86 -0.15 3.95
N PRO A 53 -2.42 1.08 4.00
CA PRO A 53 -2.58 1.91 2.80
C PRO A 53 -1.25 2.39 2.22
N ASN A 54 -0.21 2.50 3.04
CA ASN A 54 1.15 2.76 2.59
C ASN A 54 1.72 1.59 1.75
N TYR A 55 1.44 0.34 2.12
CA TYR A 55 1.86 -0.82 1.31
C TYR A 55 1.14 -0.88 -0.03
N PHE A 56 -0.10 -0.40 -0.09
CA PHE A 56 -0.79 -0.23 -1.36
C PHE A 56 -0.10 0.83 -2.23
N GLY A 57 0.32 1.96 -1.66
CA GLY A 57 1.16 2.95 -2.33
C GLY A 57 2.43 2.33 -2.89
N GLU A 58 3.21 1.62 -2.07
CA GLU A 58 4.44 0.95 -2.50
C GLU A 58 4.18 -0.03 -3.64
N ILE A 59 3.15 -0.88 -3.55
CA ILE A 59 2.81 -1.81 -4.64
C ILE A 59 2.47 -1.08 -5.94
N LEU A 60 1.74 0.05 -5.87
CA LEU A 60 1.46 0.87 -7.05
C LEU A 60 2.74 1.50 -7.62
N LEU A 61 3.70 1.87 -6.78
CA LEU A 61 4.99 2.38 -7.24
C LEU A 61 5.76 1.30 -8.02
N TRP A 62 5.81 0.07 -7.49
CA TRP A 62 6.41 -1.07 -8.19
C TRP A 62 5.68 -1.38 -9.50
N LEU A 63 4.35 -1.28 -9.52
CA LEU A 63 3.57 -1.42 -10.74
C LEU A 63 3.88 -0.31 -11.76
N SER A 64 4.06 0.94 -11.31
CA SER A 64 4.50 2.05 -12.17
C SER A 64 5.86 1.76 -12.81
N LEU A 65 6.82 1.25 -12.04
CA LEU A 65 8.15 0.89 -12.57
C LEU A 65 8.05 -0.24 -13.60
N PHE A 66 7.19 -1.22 -13.36
CA PHE A 66 6.89 -2.27 -14.35
C PHE A 66 6.30 -1.69 -15.63
N ILE A 67 5.34 -0.76 -15.55
CA ILE A 67 4.74 -0.13 -16.73
C ILE A 67 5.80 0.67 -17.51
N PHE A 68 6.69 1.41 -16.83
CA PHE A 68 7.83 2.07 -17.49
C PHE A 68 8.75 1.07 -18.19
N ALA A 69 9.05 -0.07 -17.57
CA ALA A 69 9.88 -1.10 -18.20
C ALA A 69 9.24 -1.66 -19.48
N ILE A 70 7.91 -1.88 -19.48
CA ILE A 70 7.16 -2.29 -20.67
C ILE A 70 7.12 -1.17 -21.73
N ALA A 71 7.04 0.10 -21.32
CA ALA A 71 7.07 1.25 -22.22
C ALA A 71 8.40 1.33 -23.00
N VAL A 72 9.52 0.99 -22.35
CA VAL A 72 10.83 0.86 -23.00
C VAL A 72 10.82 -0.31 -23.99
N GLY A 73 10.22 -1.43 -23.62
CA GLY A 73 9.98 -2.55 -24.53
C GLY A 73 9.43 -3.79 -23.86
N ILE A 74 8.62 -4.55 -24.60
CA ILE A 74 7.98 -5.78 -24.11
C ILE A 74 8.97 -6.85 -23.62
N GLY A 75 10.23 -6.80 -24.07
CA GLY A 75 11.30 -7.69 -23.60
C GLY A 75 11.59 -7.60 -22.10
N PHE A 76 11.18 -6.52 -21.43
CA PHE A 76 11.30 -6.36 -19.98
C PHE A 76 10.12 -6.95 -19.19
N TRP A 77 9.25 -7.76 -19.81
CA TRP A 77 8.10 -8.39 -19.15
C TRP A 77 8.44 -9.13 -17.85
N TRP A 78 9.65 -9.70 -17.74
CA TRP A 78 10.12 -10.43 -16.58
C TRP A 78 10.24 -9.57 -15.32
N THR A 79 10.28 -8.23 -15.45
CA THR A 79 10.29 -7.30 -14.31
C THR A 79 8.99 -7.38 -13.49
N CYS A 80 7.91 -7.97 -14.02
CA CYS A 80 6.70 -8.29 -13.25
C CYS A 80 6.99 -9.22 -12.06
N ILE A 81 8.05 -10.04 -12.13
CA ILE A 81 8.47 -10.92 -11.03
C ILE A 81 8.80 -10.09 -9.78
N GLY A 82 9.40 -8.91 -9.93
CA GLY A 82 9.67 -8.00 -8.82
C GLY A 82 8.38 -7.53 -8.14
N VAL A 83 7.39 -7.14 -8.93
CA VAL A 83 6.05 -6.73 -8.43
C VAL A 83 5.38 -7.88 -7.69
N LEU A 84 5.38 -9.08 -8.27
CA LEU A 84 4.78 -10.27 -7.66
C LEU A 84 5.49 -10.69 -6.37
N ALA A 85 6.83 -10.62 -6.35
CA ALA A 85 7.63 -10.89 -5.16
C ALA A 85 7.32 -9.87 -4.04
N MET A 86 7.18 -8.59 -4.38
CA MET A 86 6.82 -7.54 -3.43
C MET A 86 5.42 -7.78 -2.83
N ILE A 87 4.43 -8.10 -3.67
CA ILE A 87 3.08 -8.45 -3.23
C ILE A 87 3.10 -9.70 -2.32
N ALA A 88 3.85 -10.73 -2.71
CA ALA A 88 3.96 -11.96 -1.93
C ALA A 88 4.62 -11.70 -0.56
N MET A 89 5.65 -10.88 -0.50
CA MET A 89 6.29 -10.47 0.76
C MET A 89 5.31 -9.72 1.68
N PHE A 90 4.54 -8.77 1.14
CA PHE A 90 3.57 -8.03 1.94
C PHE A 90 2.44 -8.92 2.47
N LEU A 91 1.81 -9.71 1.60
CA LEU A 91 0.67 -10.55 1.97
C LEU A 91 1.07 -11.77 2.81
N GLY A 92 2.23 -12.37 2.52
CA GLY A 92 2.68 -13.61 3.15
C GLY A 92 3.45 -13.40 4.45
N ALA A 93 4.21 -12.29 4.57
CA ALA A 93 5.10 -12.07 5.70
C ALA A 93 4.78 -10.77 6.45
N SER A 94 4.84 -9.62 5.78
CA SER A 94 4.82 -8.33 6.49
C SER A 94 3.49 -8.05 7.18
N ILE A 95 2.38 -8.15 6.45
CA ILE A 95 1.03 -7.88 6.97
C ILE A 95 0.66 -8.84 8.10
N PRO A 96 0.77 -10.18 7.95
CA PRO A 96 0.46 -11.10 9.04
C PRO A 96 1.29 -10.84 10.30
N MET A 97 2.58 -10.54 10.15
CA MET A 97 3.47 -10.26 11.27
C MET A 97 3.12 -8.94 12.00
N LEU A 98 2.74 -7.89 11.27
CA LEU A 98 2.38 -6.59 11.85
C LEU A 98 1.00 -6.63 12.50
N ASP A 99 0.04 -7.30 11.85
CA ASP A 99 -1.30 -7.48 12.38
C ASP A 99 -1.26 -8.31 13.66
N GLY A 100 -0.53 -9.43 13.67
CA GLY A 100 -0.40 -10.28 14.86
C GLY A 100 0.20 -9.52 16.05
N ARG A 101 1.29 -8.78 15.82
CA ARG A 101 1.88 -7.90 16.85
C ARG A 101 0.92 -6.81 17.34
N SER A 102 0.01 -6.35 16.48
CA SER A 102 -0.98 -5.34 16.85
C SER A 102 -2.12 -5.93 17.67
N GLU A 103 -2.57 -7.14 17.35
CA GLU A 103 -3.56 -7.90 18.12
C GLU A 103 -3.05 -8.23 19.53
N GLU A 104 -1.80 -8.70 19.65
CA GLU A 104 -1.17 -9.00 20.95
C GLU A 104 -1.13 -7.79 21.88
N ARG A 105 -0.91 -6.59 21.31
CA ARG A 105 -0.76 -5.34 22.08
C ARG A 105 -2.07 -4.61 22.31
N ARG A 106 -3.09 -4.85 21.47
CA ARG A 106 -4.35 -4.10 21.44
C ARG A 106 -5.49 -5.08 21.17
N PRO A 107 -6.18 -5.56 22.21
CA PRO A 107 -7.29 -6.51 22.05
C PRO A 107 -8.38 -6.02 21.07
N ALA A 108 -8.66 -4.71 21.05
CA ALA A 108 -9.62 -4.10 20.13
C ALA A 108 -9.20 -4.14 18.63
N PHE A 109 -7.94 -4.49 18.32
CA PHE A 109 -7.46 -4.55 16.94
C PHE A 109 -8.07 -5.71 16.16
N ALA A 110 -8.48 -6.78 16.84
CA ALA A 110 -9.16 -7.90 16.19
C ALA A 110 -10.45 -7.46 15.48
N ASP A 111 -11.22 -6.55 16.08
CA ASP A 111 -12.46 -6.02 15.50
C ASP A 111 -12.17 -5.10 14.31
N TYR A 112 -11.13 -4.27 14.41
CA TYR A 112 -10.65 -3.45 13.31
C TYR A 112 -10.17 -4.31 12.12
N ARG A 113 -9.43 -5.39 12.40
CA ARG A 113 -8.97 -6.36 11.38
C ARG A 113 -10.12 -7.05 10.66
N ARG A 114 -11.19 -7.41 11.37
CA ARG A 114 -12.35 -8.07 10.76
C ARG A 114 -13.10 -7.15 9.79
N ARG A 115 -13.20 -5.86 10.12
CA ARG A 115 -13.98 -4.88 9.34
C ARG A 115 -13.18 -4.23 8.21
N THR A 116 -11.86 -4.11 8.35
CA THR A 116 -11.03 -3.31 7.43
C THR A 116 -10.18 -4.19 6.51
N SER A 117 -10.16 -3.87 5.22
CA SER A 117 -9.34 -4.54 4.21
C SER A 117 -7.86 -4.53 4.59
N ALA A 118 -7.11 -5.59 4.28
CA ALA A 118 -5.69 -5.66 4.59
C ALA A 118 -4.84 -4.65 3.80
N LEU A 119 -5.13 -4.52 2.50
CA LEU A 119 -4.25 -3.84 1.55
C LEU A 119 -5.03 -2.93 0.61
N ILE A 120 -5.99 -3.47 -0.14
CA ILE A 120 -6.78 -2.70 -1.10
C ILE A 120 -7.72 -1.75 -0.35
N PRO A 121 -7.71 -0.43 -0.61
CA PRO A 121 -8.63 0.51 0.01
C PRO A 121 -10.08 0.19 -0.34
N LEU A 122 -10.84 -0.36 0.62
CA LEU A 122 -12.24 -0.75 0.44
C LEU A 122 -13.09 -0.19 1.60
N PRO A 123 -14.37 0.12 1.38
CA PRO A 123 -15.27 0.49 2.47
C PRO A 123 -15.29 -0.60 3.56
N PRO A 124 -15.25 -0.23 4.85
CA PRO A 124 -15.23 -1.21 5.93
C PRO A 124 -16.52 -2.02 5.98
N LYS A 125 -16.40 -3.30 6.32
CA LYS A 125 -17.52 -4.22 6.50
C LYS A 125 -18.30 -3.85 7.78
N LYS A 126 -19.62 -4.04 7.74
CA LYS A 126 -20.50 -3.86 8.90
C LYS A 126 -20.31 -4.99 9.89
#